data_AF-A0A239A8Q4-F1
#
_entry.id   AF-A0A239A8Q4-F1
#
_cell.length_a   1.000
_cell.length_b   1.000
_cell.length_c   1.000
_cell.angle_alpha   90.00
_cell.angle_beta   90.00
_cell.angle_gamma   90.00
#
_symmetry.space_group_name_H-M   'P 1'
#
loop_
_entity.id
_entity.type
_entity.pdbx_description
1 polymer ?
#
loop_
_entity_poly.entity_id
_entity_poly.type
_entity_poly.pdbx_seq_one_letter_code
_entity_poly.pdbx_strand_id
1 'polypeptide(L)'
;MMKFIDLRIANPNIKRLIVKFLKAGVMEDGILEETELGTPQGSVISPLLSNIYLHYTLDLWFERIIKKRCRGDAYIVRYADDYVCCFQHEDEAEKFYEALIERLKKFGLEIAQEKTKIIPFVST
;
A
#
# COMPACT_ATOMS: atom_id res chain seq x y z
N MET A 1 -2.75 8.56 -6.10
CA MET A 1 -2.70 7.57 -7.19
C MET A 1 -2.25 8.15 -8.52
N MET A 2 -3.05 8.98 -9.21
CA MET A 2 -2.75 9.43 -10.59
C MET A 2 -1.38 10.09 -10.78
N LYS A 3 -0.94 10.89 -9.80
CA LYS A 3 0.42 11.49 -9.80
C LYS A 3 1.55 10.45 -9.90
N PHE A 4 1.39 9.26 -9.32
CA PHE A 4 2.37 8.18 -9.43
C PHE A 4 2.32 7.48 -10.78
N ILE A 5 1.12 7.35 -11.35
CA ILE A 5 0.93 6.79 -12.69
C ILE A 5 1.57 7.70 -13.75
N ASP A 6 1.47 9.03 -13.58
CA ASP A 6 2.09 10.00 -14.49
C ASP A 6 3.62 9.90 -14.55
N LEU A 7 4.29 9.32 -13.54
CA LEU A 7 5.74 9.08 -13.56
C LEU A 7 6.19 8.04 -14.58
N ARG A 8 5.25 7.22 -15.10
CA ARG A 8 5.55 6.09 -15.99
C ARG A 8 4.62 6.02 -17.21
N ILE A 9 3.39 6.53 -17.13
CA ILE A 9 2.39 6.43 -18.21
C ILE A 9 2.03 7.82 -18.72
N ALA A 10 2.56 8.16 -19.90
CA ALA A 10 2.23 9.41 -20.58
C ALA A 10 0.85 9.37 -21.28
N ASN A 11 0.39 8.19 -21.70
CA ASN A 11 -0.80 8.04 -22.55
C ASN A 11 -2.10 8.49 -21.83
N PRO A 12 -2.80 9.52 -22.34
CA PRO A 12 -4.00 10.07 -21.71
C PRO A 12 -5.22 9.13 -21.77
N ASN A 13 -5.31 8.25 -22.77
CA ASN A 13 -6.43 7.31 -22.91
C ASN A 13 -6.36 6.21 -21.84
N ILE A 14 -5.18 5.67 -21.57
CA ILE A 14 -4.95 4.69 -20.50
C ILE A 14 -5.26 5.34 -19.15
N LYS A 15 -4.82 6.58 -18.93
CA LYS A 15 -5.11 7.33 -17.70
C LYS A 15 -6.62 7.53 -17.48
N ARG A 16 -7.35 7.91 -18.54
CA ARG A 16 -8.82 8.02 -18.48
C ARG A 16 -9.48 6.69 -18.14
N LEU A 17 -8.99 5.59 -18.69
CA LEU A 17 -9.50 4.25 -18.42
C LEU A 17 -9.27 3.86 -16.95
N ILE A 18 -8.09 4.11 -16.39
CA ILE A 18 -7.80 3.88 -14.97
C ILE A 18 -8.72 4.70 -14.08
N VAL A 19 -8.96 5.98 -14.41
CA VAL A 19 -9.91 6.82 -13.67
C VAL A 19 -11.33 6.25 -13.72
N LYS A 20 -11.77 5.73 -14.88
CA LYS A 20 -13.07 5.06 -15.00
C LYS A 20 -13.17 3.82 -14.11
N PHE A 21 -12.13 2.98 -14.09
CA PHE A 21 -12.10 1.80 -13.22
C PHE A 21 -12.12 2.16 -11.73
N LEU A 22 -11.34 3.17 -11.32
CA LEU A 22 -11.35 3.65 -9.93
C LEU A 22 -12.73 4.16 -9.51
N LYS A 23 -13.44 4.87 -10.39
CA LYS A 23 -14.82 5.33 -10.12
C LYS A 23 -15.81 4.18 -10.08
N ALA A 24 -15.63 3.15 -10.90
CA ALA A 24 -16.49 1.97 -10.93
C ALA A 24 -16.38 1.16 -9.61
N GLY A 25 -15.18 0.96 -9.07
CA GLY A 25 -14.99 0.29 -7.78
C GLY A 25 -15.58 1.08 -6.59
N VAL A 26 -15.51 2.41 -6.62
CA VAL A 26 -16.15 3.27 -5.59
C VAL A 26 -17.68 3.16 -5.63
N MET A 27 -18.27 2.93 -6.80
CA MET A 27 -19.72 2.70 -6.93
C MET A 27 -20.13 1.33 -6.36
N GLU A 28 -19.25 0.34 -6.47
CA GLU A 28 -19.45 -0.99 -5.88
C GLU A 28 -19.45 -0.93 -4.34
N ASP A 29 -18.54 -0.15 -3.75
CA ASP A 29 -18.48 0.14 -2.30
C ASP A 29 -19.53 1.18 -1.83
N GLY A 30 -20.44 1.64 -2.71
CA GLY A 30 -21.49 2.63 -2.43
C GLY A 30 -22.92 2.24 -2.82
N ILE A 31 -23.12 1.00 -3.29
CA ILE A 31 -24.36 0.30 -3.72
C ILE A 31 -25.35 1.09 -4.61
N LEU A 32 -25.52 0.63 -5.85
CA LEU A 32 -26.87 0.37 -6.38
C LEU A 32 -26.88 -1.07 -6.93
N GLU A 33 -27.49 -1.99 -6.19
CA GLU A 33 -27.84 -3.31 -6.72
C GLU A 33 -29.06 -3.20 -7.63
N GLU A 34 -28.97 -3.84 -8.79
CA GLU A 34 -29.95 -4.84 -9.21
C GLU A 34 -29.18 -5.82 -10.12
N THR A 35 -28.75 -6.95 -9.57
CA THR A 35 -28.23 -8.08 -10.36
C THR A 35 -29.24 -9.22 -10.32
N GLU A 36 -30.20 -9.20 -11.23
CA GLU A 36 -30.87 -10.43 -11.65
C GLU A 36 -29.91 -11.17 -12.59
N LEU A 37 -29.24 -12.21 -12.05
CA LEU A 37 -28.40 -13.20 -12.75
C LEU A 37 -27.00 -12.74 -13.23
N GLY A 38 -26.01 -12.83 -12.33
CA GLY A 38 -24.59 -12.92 -12.67
C GLY A 38 -23.70 -11.93 -11.93
N THR A 39 -22.93 -12.43 -10.97
CA THR A 39 -22.10 -11.75 -9.95
C THR A 39 -21.36 -10.45 -10.40
N PRO A 40 -21.42 -9.37 -9.60
CA PRO A 40 -20.47 -8.26 -9.69
C PRO A 40 -19.13 -8.73 -9.09
N GLN A 41 -18.13 -8.96 -9.94
CA GLN A 41 -16.76 -9.16 -9.49
C GLN A 41 -16.02 -7.84 -9.62
N GLY A 42 -15.60 -7.29 -8.47
CA GLY A 42 -14.97 -5.99 -8.42
C GLY A 42 -13.79 -5.82 -9.37
N SER A 43 -13.50 -4.56 -9.72
CA SER A 43 -12.65 -4.28 -10.87
C SER A 43 -11.30 -4.99 -10.75
N VAL A 44 -11.00 -5.89 -11.71
CA VAL A 44 -9.79 -6.73 -11.76
C VAL A 44 -8.47 -5.95 -11.66
N ILE A 45 -8.52 -4.63 -11.86
CA ILE A 45 -7.36 -3.74 -11.80
C ILE A 45 -7.04 -3.28 -10.37
N SER A 46 -7.94 -3.44 -9.41
CA SER A 46 -7.76 -2.96 -8.03
C SER A 46 -6.48 -3.50 -7.38
N PRO A 47 -6.17 -4.82 -7.43
CA PRO A 47 -4.93 -5.36 -6.87
C PRO A 47 -3.68 -4.77 -7.53
N LEU A 48 -3.73 -4.47 -8.83
CA LEU A 48 -2.62 -3.84 -9.54
C LEU A 48 -2.40 -2.40 -9.09
N LEU A 49 -3.47 -1.61 -8.96
CA LEU A 49 -3.38 -0.21 -8.55
C LEU A 49 -2.89 -0.08 -7.11
N SER A 50 -3.39 -0.91 -6.20
CA SER A 50 -2.91 -0.96 -4.82
C SER A 50 -1.41 -1.26 -4.74
N ASN A 51 -0.94 -2.22 -5.54
CA ASN A 51 0.49 -2.54 -5.62
C ASN A 51 1.34 -1.39 -6.15
N ILE A 52 0.88 -0.68 -7.20
CA ILE A 52 1.56 0.52 -7.71
C ILE A 52 1.62 1.59 -6.62
N TYR A 53 0.53 1.78 -5.89
CA TYR A 53 0.48 2.78 -4.83
C TYR A 53 1.49 2.48 -3.72
N LEU A 54 1.44 1.27 -3.17
CA LEU A 54 2.33 0.80 -2.10
C LEU A 54 3.80 0.84 -2.52
N HIS A 55 4.10 0.62 -3.80
CA HIS A 55 5.47 0.78 -4.30
C HIS A 55 6.06 2.17 -4.04
N TYR A 56 5.27 3.23 -4.25
CA TYR A 56 5.75 4.61 -4.05
C TYR A 56 5.59 5.10 -2.62
N THR A 57 4.51 4.70 -1.94
CA THR A 57 4.23 5.18 -0.58
C THR A 57 5.08 4.47 0.47
N LEU A 58 5.34 3.17 0.27
CA LEU A 58 6.03 2.28 1.20
C LEU A 58 7.41 1.83 0.66
N ASP A 59 7.48 1.03 -0.40
CA ASP A 59 8.74 0.34 -0.80
C ASP A 59 9.88 1.34 -1.09
N LEU A 60 9.64 2.32 -1.94
CA LEU A 60 10.65 3.33 -2.30
C LEU A 60 11.01 4.23 -1.12
N TRP A 61 10.05 4.50 -0.23
CA TRP A 61 10.32 5.28 0.97
C TRP A 61 11.19 4.50 1.96
N PHE A 62 10.90 3.21 2.13
CA PHE A 62 11.67 2.31 2.97
C PHE A 62 13.13 2.23 2.48
N GLU A 63 13.35 1.87 1.22
CA GLU A 63 14.69 1.68 0.65
C GLU A 63 15.51 2.98 0.59
N ARG A 64 14.88 4.11 0.30
CA ARG A 64 15.62 5.37 0.10
C ARG A 64 15.83 6.17 1.37
N ILE A 65 14.94 6.05 2.35
CA ILE A 65 14.93 6.91 3.55
C ILE A 65 15.15 6.07 4.80
N ILE A 66 14.32 5.05 5.05
CA ILE A 66 14.36 4.30 6.32
C ILE A 66 15.65 3.50 6.44
N LYS A 67 15.97 2.69 5.43
CA LYS A 67 17.16 1.84 5.43
C LYS A 67 18.48 2.62 5.59
N LYS A 68 18.51 3.88 5.13
CA LYS A 68 19.68 4.76 5.29
C LYS A 68 19.78 5.43 6.66
N ARG A 69 18.67 5.46 7.42
CA ARG A 69 18.60 6.02 8.77
C ARG A 69 18.81 4.97 9.86
N CYS A 70 18.61 3.70 9.53
CA CYS A 70 18.91 2.59 10.41
C CYS A 70 20.43 2.47 10.63
N ARG A 71 20.81 2.15 11.86
CA ARG A 71 22.17 1.82 12.27
C ARG A 71 22.49 0.37 11.91
N GLY A 72 21.51 -0.51 12.02
CA GLY A 72 21.61 -1.92 11.68
C GLY A 72 20.91 -2.28 10.37
N ASP A 73 20.84 -3.58 10.10
CA ASP A 73 20.15 -4.11 8.93
C ASP A 73 18.63 -3.89 9.02
N ALA A 74 18.04 -3.52 7.89
CA ALA A 74 16.60 -3.32 7.73
C ALA A 74 16.12 -3.89 6.39
N TYR A 75 15.04 -4.67 6.43
CA TYR A 75 14.47 -5.35 5.26
C TYR A 75 12.95 -5.19 5.22
N ILE A 76 12.40 -5.14 4.02
CA ILE A 76 10.96 -5.20 3.78
C ILE A 76 10.65 -6.32 2.80
N VAL A 77 9.68 -7.15 3.15
CA VAL A 77 9.12 -8.19 2.27
C VAL A 77 7.64 -7.92 2.14
N ARG A 78 7.15 -7.80 0.90
CA ARG A 78 5.75 -7.46 0.61
C ARG A 78 5.13 -8.44 -0.37
N TYR A 79 3.89 -8.83 -0.09
CA TYR A 79 3.03 -9.62 -0.96
C TYR A 79 1.66 -8.96 -1.04
N ALA A 80 1.33 -8.40 -2.21
CA ALA A 80 0.15 -7.56 -2.39
C ALA A 80 0.10 -6.42 -1.36
N ASP A 81 -0.93 -6.40 -0.52
CA ASP A 81 -1.16 -5.45 0.57
C ASP A 81 -0.51 -5.86 1.90
N ASP A 82 -0.14 -7.13 2.07
CA ASP A 82 0.55 -7.64 3.25
C ASP A 82 2.06 -7.41 3.16
N TYR A 83 2.67 -6.96 4.26
CA TYR A 83 4.12 -6.76 4.33
C TYR A 83 4.68 -7.04 5.73
N VAL A 84 5.94 -7.45 5.76
CA VAL A 84 6.75 -7.62 6.96
C VAL A 84 7.99 -6.74 6.84
N CYS A 85 8.21 -5.90 7.85
CA CYS A 85 9.42 -5.10 7.98
C CYS A 85 10.28 -5.68 9.11
N CYS A 86 11.51 -6.03 8.80
CA CYS A 86 12.47 -6.57 9.76
C CYS A 86 13.53 -5.51 10.08
N PHE A 87 13.88 -5.40 11.36
CA PHE A 87 14.90 -4.50 11.86
C PHE A 87 15.82 -5.26 12.80
N GLN A 88 17.12 -4.93 12.78
CA GLN A 88 18.09 -5.48 13.71
C GLN A 88 17.89 -4.96 15.14
N HIS A 89 17.38 -3.74 15.29
CA HIS A 89 17.20 -3.08 16.59
C HIS A 89 15.73 -2.76 16.85
N GLU A 90 15.27 -3.04 18.08
CA GLU A 90 13.88 -2.80 18.51
C GLU A 90 13.51 -1.32 18.47
N ASP A 91 14.39 -0.43 18.93
CA ASP A 91 14.15 1.02 18.92
C ASP A 91 13.94 1.57 17.49
N GLU A 92 14.50 0.90 16.48
CA GLU A 92 14.31 1.27 15.07
C GLU A 92 12.99 0.77 14.52
N ALA A 93 12.54 -0.42 14.97
CA ALA A 93 11.22 -0.95 14.62
C ALA A 93 10.10 -0.07 15.19
N GLU A 94 10.22 0.37 16.44
CA GLU A 94 9.26 1.27 17.10
C GLU A 94 9.20 2.64 16.39
N LYS A 95 10.35 3.28 16.16
CA LYS A 95 10.43 4.56 15.44
C LYS A 95 9.89 4.44 14.02
N PHE A 96 10.17 3.32 13.33
CA PHE A 96 9.63 3.08 12.01
C PHE A 96 8.10 2.94 12.05
N TYR A 97 7.56 2.22 13.03
CA TYR A 97 6.12 2.03 13.17
C TYR A 97 5.38 3.37 13.34
N GLU A 98 5.87 4.26 14.20
CA GLU A 98 5.34 5.61 14.35
C GLU A 98 5.42 6.40 13.04
N ALA A 99 6.59 6.40 12.39
CA ALA A 99 6.80 7.09 11.13
C ALA A 99 5.93 6.53 10.00
N LEU A 100 5.64 5.22 10.01
CA LEU A 100 4.80 4.54 9.03
C LEU A 100 3.35 4.99 9.16
N ILE A 101 2.81 5.11 10.38
CA ILE A 101 1.45 5.64 10.61
C ILE A 101 1.34 7.04 10.01
N GLU A 102 2.27 7.94 10.32
CA GLU A 102 2.27 9.29 9.78
C GLU A 102 2.45 9.33 8.26
N ARG A 103 3.31 8.45 7.73
CA ARG A 103 3.57 8.31 6.30
C ARG A 103 2.29 7.92 5.58
N LEU A 104 1.64 6.85 6.00
CA LEU A 104 0.42 6.33 5.36
C LEU A 104 -0.74 7.34 5.47
N LYS A 105 -0.88 8.03 6.61
CA LYS A 105 -1.87 9.10 6.77
C LYS A 105 -1.71 10.23 5.75
N LYS A 106 -0.46 10.63 5.41
CA LYS A 106 -0.19 11.62 4.34
C LYS A 106 -0.66 11.16 2.95
N PHE A 107 -0.83 9.86 2.77
CA PHE A 107 -1.32 9.24 1.54
C PHE A 107 -2.78 8.78 1.63
N GLY A 108 -3.50 9.17 2.70
CA GLY A 108 -4.91 8.80 2.91
C GLY A 108 -5.12 7.32 3.20
N LEU A 109 -4.08 6.63 3.71
CA LEU A 109 -4.15 5.25 4.14
C LEU A 109 -4.12 5.18 5.66
N GLU A 110 -4.84 4.22 6.22
CA GLU A 110 -4.86 3.93 7.65
C GLU A 110 -4.32 2.53 7.91
N ILE A 111 -3.58 2.39 9.00
CA ILE A 111 -3.09 1.08 9.45
C ILE A 111 -4.16 0.46 10.33
N ALA A 112 -4.45 -0.82 10.09
CA ALA A 112 -5.20 -1.63 11.04
C ALA A 112 -4.33 -1.90 12.28
N GLN A 113 -4.36 -0.98 13.25
CA GLN A 113 -3.54 -1.04 14.47
C GLN A 113 -3.78 -2.34 15.25
N GLU A 114 -4.99 -2.88 15.20
CA GLU A 114 -5.35 -4.14 15.86
C GLU A 114 -4.65 -5.37 15.24
N LYS A 115 -4.29 -5.30 13.95
CA LYS A 115 -3.65 -6.38 13.21
C LYS A 115 -2.13 -6.24 13.14
N THR A 116 -1.60 -5.04 13.37
CA THR A 116 -0.17 -4.77 13.21
C THR A 116 0.55 -4.90 14.53
N LYS A 117 1.60 -5.73 14.57
CA LYS A 117 2.35 -6.04 15.80
C LYS A 117 3.84 -6.01 15.51
N ILE A 118 4.61 -5.50 16.48
CA ILE A 118 6.06 -5.69 16.53
C ILE A 118 6.30 -6.99 17.29
N ILE A 119 7.03 -7.92 16.67
CA ILE A 119 7.28 -9.25 17.22
C ILE A 119 8.79 -9.47 17.26
N PRO A 120 9.40 -9.75 18.42
CA PRO A 120 10.81 -10.08 18.51
C PRO A 120 11.07 -11.48 17.96
N PHE A 121 12.13 -11.65 17.17
CA PHE A 121 12.59 -12.97 16.76
C PHE A 121 13.33 -13.64 17.91
N VAL A 122 12.66 -14.55 18.60
CA VAL A 122 13.30 -15.39 19.62
C VAL A 122 13.81 -16.66 18.92
N SER A 123 15.12 -16.82 18.78
CA SER A 123 15.68 -18.13 18.42
C SER A 123 15.48 -19.05 19.61
N THR A 124 14.63 -20.08 19.44
CA THR A 124 14.52 -21.21 20.37
C THR A 124 15.56 -22.25 20.01
#